data_AF-A0A971V2K6-F1
#
_entry.id   AF-A0A971V2K6-F1
#
_cell.length_a   1.000
_cell.length_b   1.000
_cell.length_c   1.000
_cell.angle_alpha   90.00
_cell.angle_beta   90.00
_cell.angle_gamma   90.00
#
_symmetry.space_group_name_H-M   'P 1'
#
loop_
_entity.id
_entity.type
_entity.pdbx_description
1 polymer ?
#
loop_
_entity_poly.entity_id
_entity_poly.type
_entity_poly.pdbx_seq_one_letter_code
_entity_poly.pdbx_strand_id
1 'polypeptide(L)'
;MDIDFVITWVDMDDPKWKADFTNYSGKIDNTKNEVSEARFRDYGFLKYWFRGVEKFAPWVRKIHFVTCGQKPEWLNVNHPKLALVNHSDYIPHEFLPVFNSSLIEIYLHKIPNLADRFVYFNDDFFITSPMGEERFYTNGLPNDIAAFRLNFGTGLWSKCLKNNIRIIDEKFDKREVLKRDHEKWFHPSYGKKANLTRLLKPYGKFVTLITPHNAQPYL
;
A
#
# COMPACT_ATOMS: atom_id res chain seq x y z
N MET A 1 -14.31 -13.63 -9.80
CA MET A 1 -13.98 -13.75 -8.36
C MET A 1 -13.70 -12.32 -7.93
N ASP A 2 -14.43 -11.75 -6.98
CA ASP A 2 -14.43 -10.29 -6.77
C ASP A 2 -13.07 -9.76 -6.27
N ILE A 3 -12.53 -8.75 -6.97
CA ILE A 3 -11.31 -8.03 -6.60
C ILE A 3 -11.60 -6.52 -6.71
N ASP A 4 -11.30 -5.82 -5.64
CA ASP A 4 -11.44 -4.36 -5.57
C ASP A 4 -10.08 -3.67 -5.64
N PHE A 5 -10.07 -2.42 -6.10
CA PHE A 5 -8.93 -1.53 -5.94
C PHE A 5 -9.22 -0.50 -4.85
N VAL A 6 -8.22 -0.19 -4.05
CA VAL A 6 -8.23 0.88 -3.06
C VAL A 6 -7.15 1.87 -3.44
N ILE A 7 -7.51 3.14 -3.57
CA ILE A 7 -6.54 4.21 -3.82
C ILE A 7 -6.78 5.37 -2.86
N THR A 8 -5.72 5.85 -2.23
CA THR A 8 -5.75 7.00 -1.32
C THR A 8 -5.31 8.26 -2.04
N TRP A 9 -5.95 9.39 -1.72
CA TRP A 9 -5.57 10.69 -2.24
C TRP A 9 -5.95 11.81 -1.27
N VAL A 10 -5.21 12.90 -1.35
CA VAL A 10 -5.47 14.13 -0.61
C VAL A 10 -5.20 15.34 -1.51
N ASP A 11 -6.05 16.35 -1.40
CA ASP A 11 -5.83 17.69 -1.90
C ASP A 11 -5.30 18.55 -0.75
N MET A 12 -4.02 18.89 -0.80
CA MET A 12 -3.45 19.80 0.19
C MET A 12 -3.93 21.23 0.05
N ASP A 13 -4.53 21.61 -1.08
CA ASP A 13 -4.98 22.96 -1.34
C ASP A 13 -6.36 23.28 -0.78
N ASP A 14 -7.11 22.25 -0.37
CA ASP A 14 -8.41 22.36 0.27
C ASP A 14 -8.33 23.20 1.57
N PRO A 15 -9.14 24.27 1.70
CA PRO A 15 -9.11 25.16 2.86
C PRO A 15 -9.43 24.47 4.19
N LYS A 16 -10.34 23.50 4.19
CA LYS A 16 -10.71 22.75 5.40
C LYS A 16 -9.57 21.83 5.82
N TRP A 17 -8.97 21.12 4.87
CA TRP A 17 -7.80 20.28 5.13
C TRP A 17 -6.62 21.09 5.66
N LYS A 18 -6.32 22.26 5.06
CA LYS A 18 -5.28 23.18 5.55
C LYS A 18 -5.54 23.64 6.99
N ALA A 19 -6.79 23.96 7.33
CA ALA A 19 -7.16 24.36 8.67
C ALA A 19 -6.97 23.22 9.68
N ASP A 20 -7.44 22.01 9.35
CA ASP A 20 -7.29 20.82 10.19
C ASP A 20 -5.81 20.46 10.35
N PHE A 21 -5.04 20.43 9.26
CA PHE A 21 -3.60 20.15 9.30
C PHE A 21 -2.87 21.15 10.20
N THR A 22 -3.17 22.44 10.06
CA THR A 22 -2.57 23.50 10.88
C THR A 22 -2.88 23.33 12.36
N ASN A 23 -4.12 22.95 12.70
CA ASN A 23 -4.56 22.78 14.08
C ASN A 23 -3.93 21.55 14.77
N TYR A 24 -3.80 20.43 14.05
CA TYR A 24 -3.37 19.15 14.65
C TYR A 24 -1.90 18.79 14.39
N SER A 25 -1.33 19.21 13.27
CA SER A 25 0.04 18.87 12.84
C SER A 25 0.97 20.08 12.75
N GLY A 26 0.45 21.29 12.96
CA GLY A 26 1.20 22.53 12.77
C GLY A 26 1.32 22.90 11.29
N LYS A 27 2.35 23.67 10.94
CA LYS A 27 2.51 24.19 9.58
C LYS A 27 3.29 23.23 8.70
N ILE A 28 3.05 23.31 7.39
CA ILE A 28 3.92 22.70 6.40
C ILE A 28 5.34 23.22 6.62
N ASP A 29 6.29 22.29 6.75
CA ASP A 29 7.70 22.57 7.03
C ASP A 29 8.55 21.70 6.12
N ASN A 30 9.06 22.30 5.05
CA ASN A 30 9.90 21.61 4.06
C ASN A 30 11.28 21.19 4.61
N THR A 31 11.65 21.61 5.83
CA THR A 31 12.86 21.08 6.51
C THR A 31 12.59 19.71 7.14
N LYS A 32 11.33 19.33 7.31
CA LYS A 32 10.89 18.06 7.88
C LYS A 32 10.10 17.25 6.85
N ASN A 33 10.68 16.14 6.43
CA ASN A 33 10.10 15.29 5.40
C ASN A 33 8.69 14.75 5.72
N GLU A 34 8.29 14.66 6.99
CA GLU A 34 6.99 14.13 7.42
C GLU A 34 5.83 15.13 7.23
N VAL A 35 6.16 16.43 7.18
CA VAL A 35 5.19 17.53 7.07
C VAL A 35 5.54 18.46 5.90
N SER A 36 6.31 17.96 4.93
CA SER A 36 6.69 18.73 3.75
C SER A 36 5.57 18.74 2.72
N GLU A 37 5.56 19.76 1.86
CA GLU A 37 4.63 19.88 0.75
C GLU A 37 4.64 18.63 -0.16
N ALA A 38 5.82 18.04 -0.35
CA ALA A 38 6.00 16.85 -1.17
C ALA A 38 5.22 15.61 -0.68
N ARG A 39 4.70 15.62 0.56
CA ARG A 39 3.87 14.54 1.10
C ARG A 39 2.39 14.65 0.74
N PHE A 40 1.93 15.82 0.31
CA PHE A 40 0.51 16.10 0.12
C PHE A 40 0.18 16.75 -1.24
N ARG A 41 1.20 17.16 -1.99
CA ARG A 41 1.02 17.82 -3.29
C ARG A 41 0.39 16.90 -4.33
N ASP A 42 -0.69 17.36 -4.95
CA ASP A 42 -1.24 16.77 -6.17
C ASP A 42 -0.63 17.39 -7.43
N TYR A 43 -0.29 16.56 -8.41
CA TYR A 43 0.17 16.98 -9.74
C TYR A 43 -0.95 16.94 -10.80
N GLY A 44 -2.17 16.56 -10.42
CA GLY A 44 -3.30 16.39 -11.32
C GLY A 44 -3.21 15.12 -12.17
N PHE A 45 -2.37 14.14 -11.76
CA PHE A 45 -2.19 12.89 -12.49
C PHE A 45 -3.23 11.83 -12.15
N LEU A 46 -3.98 12.00 -11.07
CA LEU A 46 -4.98 11.03 -10.61
C LEU A 46 -6.00 10.66 -11.70
N LYS A 47 -6.40 11.60 -12.57
CA LYS A 47 -7.28 11.30 -13.72
C LYS A 47 -6.71 10.21 -14.65
N TYR A 48 -5.39 10.18 -14.85
CA TYR A 48 -4.74 9.17 -15.68
C TYR A 48 -4.68 7.82 -14.99
N TRP A 49 -4.61 7.79 -13.66
CA TRP A 49 -4.73 6.55 -12.89
C TRP A 49 -6.09 5.89 -13.16
N PHE A 50 -7.19 6.63 -13.02
CA PHE A 50 -8.54 6.12 -13.28
C PHE A 50 -8.72 5.66 -14.73
N ARG A 51 -8.20 6.41 -15.71
CA ARG A 51 -8.22 6.00 -17.13
C ARG A 51 -7.36 4.77 -17.39
N GLY A 52 -6.24 4.62 -16.68
CA GLY A 52 -5.40 3.43 -16.73
C GLY A 52 -6.16 2.20 -16.24
N VAL A 53 -6.83 2.30 -15.07
CA VAL A 53 -7.65 1.20 -14.54
C VAL A 53 -8.77 0.82 -15.50
N GLU A 54 -9.54 1.80 -16.00
CA GLU A 54 -10.65 1.57 -16.94
C GLU A 54 -10.18 0.86 -18.22
N LYS A 55 -9.03 1.26 -18.77
CA LYS A 55 -8.49 0.71 -20.02
C LYS A 55 -7.79 -0.63 -19.84
N PHE A 56 -7.05 -0.81 -18.75
CA PHE A 56 -6.07 -1.89 -18.62
C PHE A 56 -6.39 -2.92 -17.54
N ALA A 57 -7.33 -2.64 -16.65
CA ALA A 57 -7.81 -3.57 -15.62
C ALA A 57 -9.36 -3.56 -15.52
N PRO A 58 -10.11 -3.76 -16.64
CA PRO A 58 -11.57 -3.66 -16.65
C PRO A 58 -12.28 -4.73 -15.81
N TRP A 59 -11.58 -5.80 -15.44
CA TRP A 59 -12.04 -6.89 -14.58
C TRP A 59 -12.28 -6.46 -13.12
N VAL A 60 -11.70 -5.33 -12.69
CA VAL A 60 -11.89 -4.80 -11.34
C VAL A 60 -13.37 -4.60 -11.07
N ARG A 61 -13.82 -5.08 -9.91
CA ARG A 61 -15.22 -4.98 -9.49
C ARG A 61 -15.55 -3.56 -9.07
N LYS A 62 -14.82 -3.04 -8.08
CA LYS A 62 -15.03 -1.70 -7.53
C LYS A 62 -13.72 -1.00 -7.19
N ILE A 63 -13.70 0.31 -7.34
CA ILE A 63 -12.64 1.20 -6.88
C ILE A 63 -13.16 1.92 -5.64
N HIS A 64 -12.50 1.74 -4.50
CA HIS A 64 -12.71 2.50 -3.28
C HIS A 64 -11.71 3.65 -3.26
N PHE A 65 -12.20 4.85 -3.54
CA PHE A 65 -11.42 6.07 -3.57
C PHE A 65 -11.45 6.72 -2.19
N VAL A 66 -10.36 6.54 -1.45
CA VAL A 66 -10.20 6.95 -0.06
C VAL A 66 -9.66 8.37 0.01
N THR A 67 -10.39 9.26 0.69
CA THR A 67 -10.04 10.67 0.84
C THR A 67 -10.34 11.18 2.26
N CYS A 68 -9.93 12.42 2.55
CA CYS A 68 -10.29 13.12 3.78
C CYS A 68 -11.51 14.05 3.58
N GLY A 69 -12.58 13.57 2.91
CA GLY A 69 -13.78 14.38 2.65
C GLY A 69 -13.76 15.18 1.35
N GLN A 70 -12.77 14.93 0.50
CA GLN A 70 -12.49 15.71 -0.71
C GLN A 70 -12.87 14.92 -1.96
N LYS A 71 -13.12 15.63 -3.06
CA LYS A 71 -13.31 15.00 -4.37
C LYS A 71 -12.80 15.90 -5.49
N PRO A 72 -12.08 15.34 -6.49
CA PRO A 72 -11.74 16.11 -7.69
C PRO A 72 -13.00 16.50 -8.48
N GLU A 73 -13.00 17.70 -9.06
CA GLU A 73 -14.15 18.21 -9.83
C GLU A 73 -14.49 17.37 -11.06
N TRP A 74 -13.48 16.75 -11.68
CA TRP A 74 -13.63 15.92 -12.86
C TRP A 74 -14.17 14.51 -12.57
N LEU A 75 -14.28 14.12 -11.30
CA LEU A 75 -14.65 12.76 -10.92
C LEU A 75 -16.18 12.56 -10.97
N ASN A 76 -16.63 11.60 -11.77
CA ASN A 76 -18.02 11.16 -11.75
C ASN A 76 -18.29 10.24 -10.55
N VAL A 77 -18.77 10.82 -9.45
CA VAL A 77 -19.09 10.09 -8.21
C VAL A 77 -20.24 9.08 -8.35
N ASN A 78 -21.05 9.19 -9.40
CA ASN A 78 -22.19 8.28 -9.65
C ASN A 78 -21.80 7.04 -10.46
N HIS A 79 -20.51 6.85 -10.77
CA HIS A 79 -20.06 5.70 -11.53
C HIS A 79 -20.29 4.40 -10.72
N PRO A 80 -20.92 3.35 -11.28
CA PRO A 80 -21.33 2.17 -10.51
C PRO A 80 -20.16 1.37 -9.92
N LYS A 81 -18.98 1.44 -10.56
CA LYS A 81 -17.74 0.83 -10.04
C LYS A 81 -16.94 1.72 -9.10
N LEU A 82 -17.44 2.89 -8.70
CA LEU A 82 -16.74 3.81 -7.80
C LEU A 82 -17.45 3.87 -6.46
N ALA A 83 -16.69 3.83 -5.38
CA ALA A 83 -17.12 4.22 -4.04
C ALA A 83 -16.22 5.35 -3.57
N LEU A 84 -16.79 6.49 -3.22
CA LEU A 84 -16.08 7.53 -2.50
C LEU A 84 -16.11 7.16 -1.01
N VAL A 85 -14.94 7.04 -0.40
CA VAL A 85 -14.77 6.61 0.99
C VAL A 85 -14.02 7.69 1.73
N ASN A 86 -14.55 8.13 2.87
CA ASN A 86 -13.88 9.05 3.76
C ASN A 86 -13.14 8.31 4.86
N HIS A 87 -12.08 8.90 5.40
CA HIS A 87 -11.39 8.38 6.58
C HIS A 87 -12.36 8.05 7.75
N SER A 88 -13.39 8.88 7.95
CA SER A 88 -14.43 8.67 8.98
C SER A 88 -15.31 7.43 8.77
N ASP A 89 -15.33 6.85 7.58
CA ASP A 89 -16.22 5.73 7.27
C ASP A 89 -15.68 4.40 7.82
N TYR A 90 -14.39 4.34 8.16
CA TYR A 90 -13.72 3.09 8.53
C TYR A 90 -12.62 3.23 9.60
N ILE A 91 -12.15 4.45 9.88
CA ILE A 91 -11.18 4.73 10.95
C ILE A 91 -11.94 5.15 12.23
N PRO A 92 -11.60 4.60 13.41
CA PRO A 92 -12.19 5.03 14.68
C PRO A 92 -12.02 6.54 14.94
N HIS A 93 -13.07 7.17 15.48
CA HIS A 93 -13.13 8.62 15.66
C HIS A 93 -12.02 9.18 16.55
N GLU A 94 -11.52 8.43 17.52
CA GLU A 94 -10.42 8.86 18.41
C GLU A 94 -9.10 9.10 17.67
N PHE A 95 -8.95 8.60 16.44
CA PHE A 95 -7.77 8.79 15.63
C PHE A 95 -7.93 9.86 14.54
N LEU A 96 -9.06 10.57 14.50
CA LEU A 96 -9.36 11.57 13.47
C LEU A 96 -9.21 13.01 13.99
N PRO A 97 -8.76 13.96 13.14
CA PRO A 97 -8.28 13.78 11.77
C PRO A 97 -6.89 13.12 11.72
N VAL A 98 -6.62 12.39 10.64
CA VAL A 98 -5.34 11.69 10.43
C VAL A 98 -4.68 12.14 9.12
N PHE A 99 -3.37 12.36 9.19
CA PHE A 99 -2.50 12.71 8.05
C PHE A 99 -1.38 11.70 7.82
N ASN A 100 -1.27 10.68 8.69
CA ASN A 100 -0.28 9.63 8.63
C ASN A 100 -0.81 8.46 7.76
N SER A 101 -0.13 8.16 6.65
CA SER A 101 -0.58 7.08 5.74
C SER A 101 -0.57 5.71 6.40
N SER A 102 0.38 5.41 7.28
CA SER A 102 0.45 4.11 7.94
C SER A 102 -0.80 3.81 8.77
N LEU A 103 -1.38 4.79 9.45
CA LEU A 103 -2.64 4.60 10.16
C LEU A 103 -3.82 4.42 9.20
N ILE A 104 -3.87 5.22 8.12
CA ILE A 104 -4.88 5.10 7.07
C ILE A 104 -4.86 3.69 6.45
N GLU A 105 -3.66 3.18 6.17
CA GLU A 105 -3.39 1.88 5.56
C GLU A 105 -3.79 0.70 6.48
N ILE A 106 -3.50 0.79 7.78
CA ILE A 106 -3.82 -0.28 8.76
C ILE A 106 -5.33 -0.56 8.80
N TYR A 107 -6.18 0.45 8.62
CA TYR A 107 -7.62 0.29 8.71
C TYR A 107 -8.31 -0.01 7.37
N LEU A 108 -7.63 -0.07 6.22
CA LEU A 108 -8.28 -0.25 4.90
C LEU A 108 -9.20 -1.47 4.83
N HIS A 109 -8.84 -2.55 5.52
CA HIS A 109 -9.65 -3.77 5.64
C HIS A 109 -11.03 -3.57 6.32
N LYS A 110 -11.28 -2.40 6.92
CA LYS A 110 -12.56 -2.00 7.53
C LYS A 110 -13.45 -1.18 6.59
N ILE A 111 -13.02 -0.88 5.37
CA ILE A 111 -13.82 -0.12 4.41
C ILE A 111 -15.14 -0.86 4.14
N PRO A 112 -16.30 -0.19 4.27
CA PRO A 112 -17.59 -0.82 4.01
C PRO A 112 -17.70 -1.35 2.58
N ASN A 113 -18.21 -2.59 2.43
CA ASN A 113 -18.39 -3.27 1.14
C ASN A 113 -17.09 -3.52 0.34
N LEU A 114 -15.92 -3.47 0.99
CA LEU A 114 -14.67 -3.93 0.42
C LEU A 114 -14.70 -5.45 0.24
N ALA A 115 -14.29 -5.93 -0.93
CA ALA A 115 -14.13 -7.36 -1.17
C ALA A 115 -12.97 -7.94 -0.34
N ASP A 116 -13.04 -9.22 0.04
CA ASP A 116 -11.97 -9.93 0.76
C ASP A 116 -10.62 -9.82 0.03
N ARG A 117 -10.64 -9.75 -1.30
CA ARG A 117 -9.47 -9.50 -2.13
C ARG A 117 -9.50 -8.07 -2.64
N PHE A 118 -8.49 -7.30 -2.25
CA PHE A 118 -8.28 -5.96 -2.77
C PHE A 118 -6.82 -5.64 -3.03
N VAL A 119 -6.58 -4.74 -3.98
CA VAL A 119 -5.25 -4.22 -4.29
C VAL A 119 -5.19 -2.76 -3.88
N TYR A 120 -4.24 -2.43 -3.02
CA TYR A 120 -3.95 -1.06 -2.61
C TYR A 120 -2.98 -0.39 -3.57
N PHE A 121 -3.29 0.86 -3.92
CA PHE A 121 -2.45 1.76 -4.70
C PHE A 121 -2.21 3.04 -3.90
N ASN A 122 -0.95 3.44 -3.78
CA ASN A 122 -0.63 4.86 -3.62
C ASN A 122 -0.95 5.60 -4.93
N ASP A 123 -1.01 6.92 -4.87
CA ASP A 123 -1.29 7.82 -5.98
C ASP A 123 -0.16 7.89 -7.04
N ASP A 124 1.03 7.37 -6.72
CA ASP A 124 2.22 7.34 -7.59
C ASP A 124 2.37 6.04 -8.43
N PHE A 125 1.38 5.14 -8.42
CA PHE A 125 1.41 3.87 -9.17
C PHE A 125 0.44 3.82 -10.35
N PHE A 126 0.96 3.82 -11.58
CA PHE A 126 0.13 3.84 -12.78
C PHE A 126 0.09 2.50 -13.50
N ILE A 127 -1.12 2.11 -13.95
CA ILE A 127 -1.30 1.00 -14.89
C ILE A 127 -1.19 1.57 -16.31
N THR A 128 -0.16 1.14 -17.05
CA THR A 128 0.18 1.69 -18.38
C THR A 128 0.06 0.68 -19.52
N SER A 129 -0.24 -0.58 -19.20
CA SER A 129 -0.45 -1.66 -20.16
C SER A 129 -1.51 -2.64 -19.63
N PRO A 130 -2.18 -3.42 -20.51
CA PRO A 130 -3.14 -4.44 -20.08
C PRO A 130 -2.56 -5.33 -18.98
N MET A 131 -3.35 -5.58 -17.95
CA MET A 131 -2.93 -6.29 -16.74
C MET A 131 -4.08 -7.17 -16.29
N GLY A 132 -3.87 -8.49 -16.21
CA GLY A 132 -4.88 -9.41 -15.69
C GLY A 132 -4.80 -9.59 -14.17
N GLU A 133 -5.79 -10.29 -13.62
CA GLU A 133 -5.90 -10.62 -12.19
C GLU A 133 -4.66 -11.40 -11.70
N GLU A 134 -4.06 -12.20 -12.59
CA GLU A 134 -2.87 -13.04 -12.32
C GLU A 134 -1.63 -12.22 -11.97
N ARG A 135 -1.63 -10.90 -12.23
CA ARG A 135 -0.59 -10.01 -11.72
C ARG A 135 -0.60 -9.96 -10.20
N PHE A 136 -1.78 -9.96 -9.60
CA PHE A 136 -2.00 -9.73 -8.18
C PHE A 136 -2.27 -11.01 -7.40
N TYR A 137 -2.95 -11.99 -8.02
CA TYR A 137 -3.35 -13.21 -7.33
C TYR A 137 -3.06 -14.46 -8.16
N THR A 138 -2.51 -15.49 -7.51
CA THR A 138 -2.35 -16.84 -8.07
C THR A 138 -2.97 -17.85 -7.12
N ASN A 139 -3.90 -18.69 -7.61
CA ASN A 139 -4.60 -19.69 -6.79
C ASN A 139 -5.28 -19.09 -5.54
N GLY A 140 -5.82 -17.87 -5.65
CA GLY A 140 -6.47 -17.16 -4.55
C GLY A 140 -5.51 -16.51 -3.54
N LEU A 141 -4.18 -16.64 -3.71
CA LEU A 141 -3.17 -16.04 -2.85
C LEU A 141 -2.54 -14.80 -3.48
N PRO A 142 -2.16 -13.77 -2.70
CA PRO A 142 -1.49 -12.58 -3.19
C PRO A 142 -0.10 -12.94 -3.72
N ASN A 143 0.26 -12.31 -4.85
CA ASN A 143 1.60 -12.39 -5.42
C ASN A 143 2.51 -11.37 -4.73
N ASP A 144 3.55 -11.85 -4.06
CA ASP A 144 4.57 -11.01 -3.42
C ASP A 144 5.98 -11.65 -3.52
N ILE A 145 6.99 -10.94 -3.01
CA ILE A 145 8.40 -11.29 -3.13
C ILE A 145 8.93 -11.84 -1.81
N ALA A 146 9.15 -13.16 -1.75
CA ALA A 146 9.81 -13.83 -0.63
C ALA A 146 11.34 -13.82 -0.81
N ALA A 147 11.98 -12.65 -0.62
CA ALA A 147 13.44 -12.54 -0.69
C ALA A 147 14.00 -11.54 0.32
N PHE A 148 15.27 -11.73 0.69
CA PHE A 148 15.95 -10.86 1.64
C PHE A 148 16.64 -9.66 0.98
N ARG A 149 16.70 -8.55 1.70
CA ARG A 149 17.56 -7.40 1.45
C ARG A 149 18.35 -7.03 2.70
N LEU A 150 19.46 -6.35 2.51
CA LEU A 150 20.17 -5.71 3.61
C LEU A 150 19.44 -4.42 4.03
N ASN A 151 19.45 -4.14 5.33
CA ASN A 151 18.81 -2.98 5.93
C ASN A 151 19.79 -2.24 6.85
N PHE A 152 20.56 -1.34 6.23
CA PHE A 152 21.55 -0.49 6.92
C PHE A 152 20.97 0.86 7.38
N GLY A 153 19.70 1.13 7.07
CA GLY A 153 19.10 2.42 7.42
C GLY A 153 18.87 2.58 8.93
N THR A 154 18.93 3.83 9.36
CA THR A 154 18.76 4.28 10.74
C THR A 154 17.48 5.09 10.95
N GLY A 155 16.80 5.47 9.87
CA GLY A 155 15.52 6.19 9.89
C GLY A 155 14.35 5.35 10.41
N LEU A 156 13.22 6.01 10.64
CA LEU A 156 12.01 5.41 11.22
C LEU A 156 11.53 4.18 10.43
N TRP A 157 11.47 4.29 9.11
CA TRP A 157 11.11 3.18 8.22
C TRP A 157 11.99 1.94 8.43
N SER A 158 13.32 2.11 8.43
CA SER A 158 14.26 1.01 8.63
C SER A 158 14.13 0.36 10.02
N LYS A 159 13.82 1.16 11.06
CA LYS A 159 13.53 0.65 12.40
C LYS A 159 12.22 -0.13 12.44
N CYS A 160 11.17 0.34 11.76
CA CYS A 160 9.91 -0.37 11.60
C CYS A 160 10.12 -1.76 10.98
N LEU A 161 10.87 -1.83 9.88
CA LEU A 161 11.20 -3.12 9.25
C LEU A 161 11.95 -4.06 10.20
N LYS A 162 12.89 -3.56 11.02
CA LYS A 162 13.60 -4.38 12.02
C LYS A 162 12.65 -4.91 13.09
N ASN A 163 11.71 -4.08 13.56
CA ASN A 163 10.69 -4.49 14.53
C ASN A 163 9.79 -5.59 13.97
N ASN A 164 9.36 -5.46 12.70
CA ASN A 164 8.55 -6.48 12.03
C ASN A 164 9.30 -7.80 11.92
N ILE A 165 10.59 -7.79 11.55
CA ILE A 165 11.41 -9.01 11.51
C ILE A 165 11.55 -9.64 12.90
N ARG A 166 11.72 -8.84 13.97
CA ARG A 166 11.76 -9.36 15.34
C ARG A 166 10.49 -10.13 15.69
N ILE A 167 9.32 -9.58 15.38
CA ILE A 167 8.03 -10.24 15.63
C ILE A 167 7.92 -11.52 14.78
N ILE A 168 8.37 -11.50 13.53
CA ILE A 168 8.39 -12.70 12.68
C ILE A 168 9.28 -13.79 13.29
N ASP A 169 10.50 -13.45 13.74
CA ASP A 169 11.44 -14.40 14.38
C ASP A 169 10.94 -14.93 15.74
N GLU A 170 10.03 -14.22 16.42
CA GLU A 170 9.36 -14.68 17.64
C GLU A 170 8.23 -15.68 17.35
N LYS A 171 7.61 -15.59 16.17
CA LYS A 171 6.43 -16.38 15.80
C LYS A 171 6.74 -17.57 14.87
N PHE A 172 7.84 -17.51 14.13
CA PHE A 172 8.16 -18.48 13.09
C PHE A 172 9.63 -18.93 13.17
N ASP A 173 9.87 -20.23 12.99
CA ASP A 173 11.21 -20.74 12.73
C ASP A 173 11.53 -20.63 11.23
N LYS A 174 12.64 -19.96 10.90
CA LYS A 174 13.00 -19.74 9.50
C LYS A 174 13.29 -21.05 8.76
N ARG A 175 13.93 -22.03 9.39
CA ARG A 175 14.30 -23.28 8.71
C ARG A 175 13.05 -24.08 8.38
N GLU A 176 12.07 -24.11 9.28
CA GLU A 176 10.76 -24.70 9.03
C GLU A 176 10.03 -24.00 7.88
N VAL A 177 9.97 -22.67 7.88
CA VAL A 177 9.33 -21.89 6.81
C VAL A 177 10.02 -22.11 5.46
N LEU A 178 11.35 -22.04 5.39
CA LEU A 178 12.10 -22.27 4.13
C LEU A 178 11.97 -23.71 3.61
N LYS A 179 11.71 -24.68 4.50
CA LYS A 179 11.44 -26.07 4.11
C LYS A 179 10.01 -26.24 3.60
N ARG A 180 9.03 -25.70 4.33
CA ARG A 180 7.59 -25.78 4.00
C ARG A 180 7.27 -25.04 2.70
N ASP A 181 7.78 -23.82 2.56
CA ASP A 181 7.48 -22.90 1.45
C ASP A 181 8.66 -22.78 0.46
N HIS A 182 9.42 -23.87 0.24
CA HIS A 182 10.66 -23.86 -0.53
C HIS A 182 10.53 -23.18 -1.90
N GLU A 183 9.53 -23.60 -2.67
CA GLU A 183 9.28 -23.09 -4.03
C GLU A 183 8.94 -21.59 -4.05
N LYS A 184 8.39 -21.05 -2.97
CA LYS A 184 8.11 -19.62 -2.85
C LYS A 184 9.41 -18.85 -2.61
N TRP A 185 10.25 -19.29 -1.68
CA TRP A 185 11.48 -18.57 -1.30
C TRP A 185 12.62 -18.64 -2.31
N PHE A 186 12.63 -19.69 -3.15
CA PHE A 186 13.68 -19.92 -4.14
C PHE A 186 13.17 -19.89 -5.57
N HIS A 187 12.00 -19.28 -5.80
CA HIS A 187 11.38 -19.21 -7.12
C HIS A 187 12.34 -18.62 -8.18
N PRO A 188 12.47 -19.24 -9.36
CA PRO A 188 13.42 -18.79 -10.39
C PRO A 188 13.22 -17.35 -10.85
N SER A 189 11.98 -16.84 -10.84
CA SER A 189 11.65 -15.47 -11.26
C SER A 189 12.33 -14.38 -10.43
N TYR A 190 12.81 -14.70 -9.22
CA TYR A 190 13.52 -13.73 -8.38
C TYR A 190 14.91 -13.40 -8.92
N GLY A 191 15.50 -14.27 -9.76
CA GLY A 191 16.82 -14.06 -10.36
C GLY A 191 17.88 -13.70 -9.31
N LYS A 192 18.55 -12.55 -9.51
CA LYS A 192 19.60 -12.03 -8.61
C LYS A 192 19.07 -11.60 -7.24
N LYS A 193 17.78 -11.28 -7.09
CA LYS A 193 17.18 -10.88 -5.80
C LYS A 193 17.24 -12.01 -4.77
N ALA A 194 17.23 -13.26 -5.22
CA ALA A 194 17.33 -14.43 -4.34
C ALA A 194 18.77 -14.74 -3.90
N ASN A 195 19.80 -14.04 -4.37
CA ASN A 195 21.19 -14.33 -4.02
C ASN A 195 21.44 -14.20 -2.51
N LEU A 196 20.91 -13.15 -1.88
CA LEU A 196 21.04 -12.97 -0.44
C LEU A 196 20.25 -14.04 0.32
N THR A 197 19.06 -14.42 -0.17
CA THR A 197 18.27 -15.54 0.38
C THR A 197 19.04 -16.85 0.36
N ARG A 198 19.71 -17.17 -0.76
CA ARG A 198 20.55 -18.36 -0.90
C ARG A 198 21.76 -18.32 0.04
N LEU A 199 22.45 -17.18 0.10
CA LEU A 199 23.61 -16.98 0.97
C LEU A 199 23.24 -17.14 2.45
N LEU A 200 22.08 -16.62 2.87
CA LEU A 200 21.59 -16.65 4.25
C LEU A 200 20.73 -17.88 4.59
N LYS A 201 20.64 -18.87 3.69
CA LYS A 201 19.96 -20.14 3.95
C LYS A 201 20.42 -20.85 5.23
N PRO A 202 21.73 -20.97 5.54
CA PRO A 202 22.18 -21.64 6.77
C PRO A 202 21.98 -20.79 8.05
N TYR A 203 21.89 -19.45 7.91
CA TYR A 203 21.64 -18.55 9.04
C TYR A 203 20.27 -18.87 9.65
N GLY A 204 20.11 -18.86 10.98
CA GLY A 204 18.88 -19.34 11.62
C GLY A 204 17.72 -18.34 11.66
N LYS A 205 17.99 -17.05 11.47
CA LYS A 205 17.02 -15.98 11.69
C LYS A 205 16.60 -15.28 10.41
N PHE A 206 15.38 -14.74 10.39
CA PHE A 206 14.95 -13.86 9.32
C PHE A 206 15.79 -12.59 9.30
N VAL A 207 15.91 -12.00 8.12
CA VAL A 207 16.45 -10.64 7.96
C VAL A 207 15.41 -9.84 7.19
N THR A 208 15.66 -8.55 6.95
CA THR A 208 14.71 -7.68 6.26
C THR A 208 14.28 -8.25 4.91
N LEU A 209 12.96 -8.36 4.72
CA LEU A 209 12.35 -8.78 3.46
C LEU A 209 12.39 -7.64 2.44
N ILE A 210 12.42 -7.99 1.15
CA ILE A 210 12.21 -7.02 0.09
C ILE A 210 10.78 -6.50 0.20
N THR A 211 10.65 -5.20 0.39
CA THR A 211 9.38 -4.47 0.38
C THR A 211 9.32 -3.63 -0.90
N PRO A 212 8.72 -4.15 -1.99
CA PRO A 212 8.62 -3.39 -3.23
C PRO A 212 7.72 -2.16 -3.04
N HIS A 213 8.08 -1.06 -3.71
CA HIS A 213 7.21 0.13 -3.83
C HIS A 213 6.33 -0.06 -5.06
N ASN A 214 5.22 -0.77 -4.88
CA ASN A 214 4.25 -1.12 -5.92
C ASN A 214 2.84 -1.24 -5.32
N ALA A 215 1.84 -1.41 -6.19
CA ALA A 215 0.50 -1.79 -5.77
C ALA A 215 0.50 -3.15 -5.08
N GLN A 216 -0.14 -3.25 -3.92
CA GLN A 216 -0.05 -4.41 -3.02
C GLN A 216 -1.39 -5.15 -2.92
N PRO A 217 -1.43 -6.46 -3.25
CA PRO A 217 -2.61 -7.28 -3.06
C PRO A 217 -2.76 -7.77 -1.62
N TYR A 218 -3.99 -7.73 -1.10
CA TYR A 218 -4.39 -8.15 0.24
C TYR A 218 -5.44 -9.27 0.22
N LEU A 219 -5.55 -9.97 1.35
CA LEU A 219 -6.56 -10.98 1.69
C LEU A 219 -7.11 -10.71 3.10
#